data_AF-A0A0Q4E057-F1
#
_entry.id   AF-A0A0Q4E057-F1
#
_cell.length_a   1.000
_cell.length_b   1.000
_cell.length_c   1.000
_cell.angle_alpha   90.00
_cell.angle_beta   90.00
_cell.angle_gamma   90.00
#
_symmetry.space_group_name_H-M   'P 1'
#
loop_
_entity.id
_entity.type
_entity.pdbx_description
1 polymer ?
#
loop_
_entity_poly.entity_id
_entity_poly.type
_entity_poly.pdbx_seq_one_letter_code
_entity_poly.pdbx_strand_id
1 'polypeptide(L)'
;MKNTLSIHQKISLLAACLFTVIALVIGYLSIGLAPVIIVGGSALTGLICWYFTYLRKPVEPGIILPLFILTVAGLQIHIVEEYLMGFAPAMSRLFGIPWSERSFLMVFALIGPVIYTLTSLGLYYKTPLAGFVAWFIFIGPGIAEFTHFIFPLISPDLLPHDPRPLSADIGGIPIPDMPNFYFRTTGRYYFPGMWTAILPMIPGCLAVYRLLIKNLFRIEKAVGLR
;
A
#
# COMPACT_ATOMS: atom_id res chain seq x y z
N MET A 1 -34.76 -4.74 -11.61
CA MET A 1 -34.40 -3.39 -12.10
C MET A 1 -32.90 -3.37 -12.41
N LYS A 2 -32.49 -3.02 -13.65
CA LYS A 2 -31.06 -2.86 -13.99
C LYS A 2 -30.53 -1.69 -13.15
N ASN A 3 -29.73 -2.01 -12.13
CA ASN A 3 -29.21 -1.06 -11.18
C ASN A 3 -28.04 -0.29 -11.82
N THR A 4 -28.35 0.79 -12.53
CA THR A 4 -27.37 1.59 -13.27
C THR A 4 -26.61 2.49 -12.30
N LEU A 5 -25.29 2.59 -12.49
CA LEU A 5 -24.46 3.51 -11.70
C LEU A 5 -24.86 4.96 -11.97
N SER A 6 -24.85 5.79 -10.93
CA SER A 6 -25.00 7.25 -11.07
C SER A 6 -23.81 7.85 -11.84
N ILE A 7 -23.96 9.08 -12.32
CA ILE A 7 -22.88 9.73 -13.07
C ILE A 7 -21.60 9.89 -12.24
N HIS A 8 -21.72 10.27 -10.95
CA HIS A 8 -20.57 10.38 -10.04
C HIS A 8 -19.88 9.03 -9.79
N GLN A 9 -20.65 7.94 -9.72
CA GLN A 9 -20.11 6.59 -9.60
C GLN A 9 -19.38 6.13 -10.86
N LYS A 10 -19.92 6.43 -12.05
CA LYS A 10 -19.25 6.15 -13.33
C LYS A 10 -17.94 6.91 -13.48
N ILE A 11 -17.94 8.20 -13.15
CA ILE A 11 -16.74 9.04 -13.18
C ILE A 11 -15.71 8.50 -12.18
N SER A 12 -16.13 8.15 -10.96
CA SER A 12 -15.23 7.56 -9.95
C SER A 12 -14.64 6.22 -10.41
N LEU A 13 -15.44 5.38 -11.07
CA LEU A 13 -14.99 4.10 -11.63
C LEU A 13 -13.96 4.31 -12.73
N LEU A 14 -14.23 5.22 -13.67
CA LEU A 14 -13.28 5.57 -14.72
C LEU A 14 -11.97 6.10 -14.13
N ALA A 15 -12.05 7.01 -13.16
CA ALA A 15 -10.87 7.57 -12.49
C ALA A 15 -10.05 6.49 -11.76
N ALA A 16 -10.70 5.59 -11.02
CA ALA A 16 -10.02 4.50 -10.32
C ALA A 16 -9.36 3.50 -11.27
N CYS A 17 -10.02 3.14 -12.38
CA CYS A 17 -9.44 2.29 -13.42
C CYS A 17 -8.24 2.96 -14.08
N LEU A 18 -8.38 4.24 -14.46
CA LEU A 18 -7.30 5.00 -15.10
C LEU A 18 -6.11 5.14 -14.16
N PHE A 19 -6.34 5.49 -12.89
CA PHE A 19 -5.29 5.55 -11.87
C PHE A 19 -4.57 4.21 -11.74
N THR A 20 -5.31 3.10 -11.65
CA THR A 20 -4.72 1.76 -11.48
C THR A 20 -3.79 1.43 -12.65
N VAL A 21 -4.24 1.65 -13.89
CA VAL A 21 -3.43 1.37 -15.09
C VAL A 21 -2.22 2.31 -15.18
N ILE A 22 -2.43 3.62 -15.01
CA ILE A 22 -1.35 4.60 -15.12
C ILE A 22 -0.30 4.38 -14.03
N ALA A 23 -0.70 4.16 -12.78
CA ALA A 23 0.22 3.93 -11.68
C ALA A 23 1.06 2.66 -11.89
N LEU A 24 0.44 1.58 -12.38
CA LEU A 24 1.15 0.35 -12.76
C LEU A 24 2.20 0.60 -13.85
N VAL A 25 1.80 1.28 -14.93
CA VAL A 25 2.69 1.55 -16.07
C VAL A 25 3.83 2.48 -15.68
N ILE A 26 3.52 3.63 -15.06
CA ILE A 26 4.53 4.60 -14.62
C ILE A 26 5.45 3.95 -13.57
N GLY A 27 4.89 3.21 -12.60
CA GLY A 27 5.68 2.52 -11.59
C GLY A 27 6.65 1.53 -12.23
N TYR A 28 6.21 0.75 -13.21
CA TYR A 28 7.07 -0.24 -13.87
C TYR A 28 8.22 0.44 -14.61
N LEU A 29 7.92 1.52 -15.34
CA LEU A 29 8.91 2.28 -16.09
C LEU A 29 9.88 3.07 -15.18
N SER A 30 9.46 3.43 -13.96
CA SER A 30 10.23 4.34 -13.10
C SER A 30 11.01 3.62 -12.00
N ILE A 31 10.45 2.57 -11.39
CA ILE A 31 11.00 1.91 -10.20
C ILE A 31 11.01 0.37 -10.29
N GLY A 32 10.62 -0.20 -11.42
CA GLY A 32 10.71 -1.64 -11.69
C GLY A 32 9.57 -2.49 -11.15
N LEU A 33 9.68 -3.81 -11.34
CA LEU A 33 8.58 -4.76 -11.16
C LEU A 33 8.20 -5.01 -9.69
N ALA A 34 9.17 -5.09 -8.78
CA ALA A 34 8.91 -5.47 -7.39
C ALA A 34 7.97 -4.47 -6.66
N PRO A 35 8.23 -3.15 -6.67
CA PRO A 35 7.28 -2.18 -6.11
C PRO A 35 5.92 -2.19 -6.81
N VAL A 36 5.88 -2.45 -8.12
CA VAL A 36 4.64 -2.53 -8.91
C VAL A 36 3.78 -3.71 -8.51
N ILE A 37 4.38 -4.88 -8.21
CA ILE A 37 3.62 -6.02 -7.71
C ILE A 37 2.96 -5.69 -6.37
N ILE A 38 3.68 -5.02 -5.46
CA ILE A 38 3.17 -4.69 -4.12
C ILE A 38 2.11 -3.59 -4.20
N VAL A 39 2.47 -2.42 -4.73
CA VAL A 39 1.59 -1.24 -4.79
C VAL A 39 0.48 -1.45 -5.82
N GLY A 40 0.82 -1.96 -6.99
CA GLY A 40 -0.13 -2.21 -8.07
C GLY A 40 -1.07 -3.38 -7.80
N GLY A 41 -0.58 -4.46 -7.17
CA GLY A 41 -1.44 -5.52 -6.66
C GLY A 41 -2.46 -4.99 -5.64
N SER A 42 -2.03 -4.08 -4.76
CA SER A 42 -2.91 -3.40 -3.82
C SER A 42 -3.95 -2.52 -4.50
N ALA A 43 -3.58 -1.80 -5.57
CA ALA A 43 -4.52 -1.00 -6.35
C ALA A 43 -5.56 -1.87 -7.07
N LEU A 44 -5.15 -3.00 -7.66
CA LEU A 44 -6.05 -3.92 -8.34
C LEU A 44 -7.01 -4.61 -7.35
N THR A 45 -6.49 -5.17 -6.26
CA THR A 45 -7.33 -5.79 -5.23
C THR A 45 -8.24 -4.75 -4.58
N GLY A 46 -7.74 -3.55 -4.30
CA GLY A 46 -8.53 -2.43 -3.80
C GLY A 46 -9.67 -2.04 -4.74
N LEU A 47 -9.41 -1.96 -6.05
CA LEU A 47 -10.42 -1.70 -7.08
C LEU A 47 -11.54 -2.74 -7.06
N ILE A 48 -11.17 -4.03 -6.99
CA ILE A 48 -12.11 -5.14 -6.94
C ILE A 48 -12.98 -5.06 -5.67
N CYS A 49 -12.35 -4.98 -4.49
CA CYS A 49 -13.08 -4.91 -3.22
C CYS A 49 -13.99 -3.68 -3.15
N TRP A 50 -13.51 -2.53 -3.60
CA TRP A 50 -14.28 -1.29 -3.65
C TRP A 50 -15.51 -1.39 -4.57
N TYR A 51 -15.33 -1.96 -5.76
CA TYR A 51 -16.40 -2.13 -6.75
C TYR A 51 -17.59 -2.93 -6.19
N PHE A 52 -17.29 -3.97 -5.40
CA PHE A 52 -18.31 -4.85 -4.83
C PHE A 52 -18.90 -4.35 -3.51
N THR A 53 -18.19 -3.52 -2.74
CA THR A 53 -18.62 -3.13 -1.40
C THR A 53 -19.10 -1.68 -1.30
N TYR A 54 -18.28 -0.72 -1.74
CA TYR A 54 -18.48 0.69 -1.40
C TYR A 54 -19.04 1.51 -2.57
N LEU A 55 -18.65 1.21 -3.82
CA LEU A 55 -19.01 2.02 -4.99
C LEU A 55 -20.51 2.31 -5.08
N ARG A 56 -21.34 1.27 -4.90
CA ARG A 56 -22.81 1.38 -5.00
C ARG A 56 -23.47 1.79 -3.68
N LYS A 57 -22.92 1.32 -2.56
CA LYS A 57 -23.48 1.52 -1.23
C LYS A 57 -22.36 1.99 -0.30
N PRO A 58 -22.06 3.30 -0.29
CA PRO A 58 -21.03 3.85 0.58
C PRO A 58 -21.25 3.43 2.02
N VAL A 59 -20.15 3.08 2.69
CA VAL A 59 -20.17 2.65 4.09
C VAL A 59 -20.38 3.86 4.98
N GLU A 60 -21.09 3.67 6.10
CA GLU A 60 -21.28 4.73 7.07
C GLU A 60 -19.94 5.25 7.63
N PRO A 61 -19.72 6.58 7.68
CA PRO A 61 -18.47 7.18 8.14
C PRO A 61 -18.02 6.67 9.51
N GLY A 62 -18.96 6.50 10.45
CA GLY A 62 -18.66 5.98 11.80
C GLY A 62 -18.07 4.56 11.83
N ILE A 63 -18.13 3.81 10.72
CA ILE A 63 -17.54 2.48 10.59
C ILE A 63 -16.18 2.55 9.89
N ILE A 64 -16.12 3.19 8.72
CA ILE A 64 -14.91 3.16 7.86
C ILE A 64 -13.87 4.19 8.28
N LEU A 65 -14.30 5.39 8.70
CA LEU A 65 -13.39 6.52 8.92
C LEU A 65 -12.43 6.30 10.10
N PRO A 66 -12.84 5.76 11.27
CA PRO A 66 -11.90 5.49 12.35
C PRO A 66 -10.82 4.49 11.94
N LEU A 67 -11.18 3.44 11.20
CA LEU A 67 -10.22 2.42 10.75
C LEU A 67 -9.26 3.01 9.70
N PHE A 68 -9.78 3.83 8.78
CA PHE A 68 -8.98 4.51 7.78
C PHE A 68 -7.96 5.46 8.44
N ILE A 69 -8.41 6.33 9.35
CA ILE A 69 -7.53 7.28 10.05
C ILE A 69 -6.46 6.54 10.87
N LEU A 70 -6.83 5.48 11.60
CA LEU A 70 -5.86 4.68 12.36
C LEU A 70 -4.84 3.99 11.44
N THR A 71 -5.27 3.47 10.30
CA THR A 71 -4.37 2.89 9.29
C THR A 71 -3.38 3.92 8.78
N VAL A 72 -3.87 5.12 8.42
CA VAL A 72 -3.03 6.21 7.92
C VAL A 72 -2.07 6.73 9.01
N ALA A 73 -2.52 6.88 10.25
CA ALA A 73 -1.67 7.30 11.35
C ALA A 73 -0.56 6.28 11.62
N GLY A 74 -0.90 4.98 11.63
CA GLY A 74 0.08 3.90 11.74
C GLY A 74 1.08 3.91 10.57
N LEU A 75 0.60 4.15 9.35
CA LEU A 75 1.44 4.26 8.16
C LEU A 75 2.43 5.43 8.26
N GLN A 76 2.01 6.59 8.79
CA GLN A 76 2.94 7.72 8.95
C GLN A 76 4.07 7.39 9.93
N ILE A 77 3.77 6.70 11.05
CA ILE A 77 4.80 6.23 11.98
C ILE A 77 5.70 5.20 11.29
N HIS A 78 5.12 4.32 10.48
CA HIS A 78 5.86 3.32 9.72
C HIS A 78 6.86 3.92 8.74
N ILE A 79 6.44 4.91 7.96
CA ILE A 79 7.30 5.64 7.02
C ILE A 79 8.46 6.34 7.73
N VAL A 80 8.27 6.79 8.98
CA VAL A 80 9.37 7.36 9.78
C VAL A 80 10.44 6.31 10.07
N GLU A 81 10.06 5.09 10.48
CA GLU A 81 11.03 4.00 10.66
C GLU A 81 11.74 3.67 9.34
N GLU A 82 10.97 3.51 8.25
CA GLU A 82 11.49 3.22 6.92
C GLU A 82 12.53 4.26 6.47
N TYR A 83 12.26 5.54 6.68
CA TYR A 83 13.20 6.61 6.38
C TYR A 83 14.47 6.52 7.24
N LEU A 84 14.32 6.45 8.57
CA LEU A 84 15.46 6.44 9.49
C LEU A 84 16.40 5.24 9.28
N MET A 85 15.86 4.13 8.75
CA MET A 85 16.59 2.88 8.55
C MET A 85 16.98 2.63 7.09
N GLY A 86 16.69 3.56 6.18
CA GLY A 86 17.13 3.50 4.79
C GLY A 86 16.36 2.49 3.91
N PHE A 87 15.04 2.41 4.07
CA PHE A 87 14.18 1.48 3.30
C PHE A 87 14.37 1.59 1.79
N ALA A 88 14.24 2.79 1.21
CA ALA A 88 14.32 2.95 -0.24
C ALA A 88 15.69 2.55 -0.81
N PRO A 89 16.83 3.02 -0.25
CA PRO A 89 18.14 2.47 -0.62
C PRO A 89 18.28 0.96 -0.43
N ALA A 90 17.70 0.38 0.64
CA ALA A 90 17.70 -1.07 0.85
C ALA A 90 16.94 -1.81 -0.25
N MET A 91 15.79 -1.30 -0.67
CA MET A 91 14.99 -1.85 -1.76
C MET A 91 15.73 -1.77 -3.10
N SER A 92 16.45 -0.68 -3.35
CA SER A 92 17.34 -0.54 -4.51
C SER A 92 18.40 -1.63 -4.56
N ARG A 93 19.02 -1.95 -3.42
CA ARG A 93 19.98 -3.05 -3.35
C ARG A 93 19.33 -4.42 -3.49
N LEU A 94 18.17 -4.60 -2.88
CA LEU A 94 17.45 -5.87 -2.87
C LEU A 94 17.02 -6.29 -4.27
N PHE A 95 16.51 -5.36 -5.07
CA PHE A 95 15.91 -5.64 -6.38
C PHE A 95 16.64 -5.00 -7.58
N GLY A 96 17.79 -4.35 -7.35
CA GLY A 96 18.52 -3.66 -8.42
C GLY A 96 17.74 -2.54 -9.10
N ILE A 97 16.88 -1.83 -8.36
CA ILE A 97 15.96 -0.81 -8.90
C ILE A 97 16.43 0.63 -8.59
N PRO A 98 16.09 1.62 -9.43
CA PRO A 98 16.55 3.01 -9.27
C PRO A 98 15.66 3.82 -8.30
N TRP A 99 15.45 3.32 -7.08
CA TRP A 99 14.51 3.91 -6.13
C TRP A 99 15.20 4.74 -5.04
N SER A 100 15.31 6.05 -5.28
CA SER A 100 15.95 6.98 -4.33
C SER A 100 15.08 7.28 -3.10
N GLU A 101 15.73 7.63 -1.99
CA GLU A 101 15.08 8.16 -0.79
C GLU A 101 14.25 9.41 -1.10
N ARG A 102 14.76 10.31 -1.94
CA ARG A 102 14.01 11.51 -2.38
C ARG A 102 12.68 11.14 -3.00
N SER A 103 12.67 10.20 -3.94
CA SER A 103 11.42 9.74 -4.58
C SER A 103 10.48 9.05 -3.59
N PHE A 104 11.03 8.27 -2.65
CA PHE A 104 10.25 7.65 -1.58
C PHE A 104 9.54 8.70 -0.72
N LEU A 105 10.26 9.71 -0.21
CA LEU A 105 9.67 10.77 0.61
C LEU A 105 8.64 11.60 -0.15
N MET A 106 8.93 11.98 -1.39
CA MET A 106 7.98 12.74 -2.21
C MET A 106 6.64 12.01 -2.36
N VAL A 107 6.66 10.70 -2.61
CA VAL A 107 5.46 9.91 -2.83
C VAL A 107 4.76 9.57 -1.52
N PHE A 108 5.47 8.94 -0.58
CA PHE A 108 4.86 8.32 0.60
C PHE A 108 4.75 9.26 1.80
N ALA A 109 5.74 10.12 2.02
CA ALA A 109 5.74 11.04 3.17
C ALA A 109 5.04 12.37 2.88
N LEU A 110 4.91 12.77 1.61
CA LEU A 110 4.34 14.08 1.23
C LEU A 110 3.03 13.95 0.44
N ILE A 111 3.08 13.41 -0.78
CA ILE A 111 1.89 13.34 -1.66
C ILE A 111 0.83 12.40 -1.07
N GLY A 112 1.24 11.23 -0.58
CA GLY A 112 0.38 10.23 0.05
C GLY A 112 -0.50 10.83 1.15
N PRO A 113 0.06 11.41 2.23
CA PRO A 113 -0.73 11.99 3.32
C PRO A 113 -1.68 13.11 2.89
N VAL A 114 -1.37 13.88 1.83
CA VAL A 114 -2.34 14.85 1.26
C VAL A 114 -3.55 14.10 0.69
N ILE A 115 -3.32 13.06 -0.12
CA ILE A 115 -4.38 12.22 -0.68
C ILE A 115 -5.19 11.55 0.44
N TYR A 116 -4.53 11.06 1.49
CA TYR A 116 -5.20 10.38 2.61
C TYR A 116 -6.06 11.35 3.42
N THR A 117 -5.58 12.57 3.64
CA THR A 117 -6.36 13.62 4.32
C THR A 117 -7.62 13.98 3.53
N LEU A 118 -7.48 14.19 2.21
CA LEU A 118 -8.64 14.43 1.33
C LEU A 118 -9.59 13.22 1.27
N THR A 119 -9.05 12.01 1.35
CA THR A 119 -9.83 10.77 1.42
C THR A 119 -10.67 10.71 2.69
N SER A 120 -10.14 11.12 3.84
CA SER A 120 -10.92 11.21 5.09
C SER A 120 -12.14 12.11 4.92
N LEU A 121 -11.99 13.27 4.26
CA LEU A 121 -13.11 14.16 3.95
C LEU A 121 -14.10 13.51 2.98
N GLY A 122 -13.59 12.85 1.94
CA GLY A 122 -14.41 12.13 0.97
C GLY A 122 -15.19 10.96 1.59
N LEU A 123 -14.60 10.24 2.55
CA LEU A 123 -15.28 9.17 3.30
C LEU A 123 -16.38 9.74 4.19
N TYR A 124 -16.14 10.88 4.85
CA TYR A 124 -17.16 11.57 5.64
C TYR A 124 -18.38 11.96 4.79
N TYR A 125 -18.16 12.51 3.59
CA TYR A 125 -19.22 12.86 2.64
C TYR A 125 -19.68 11.72 1.74
N LYS A 126 -19.23 10.48 1.98
CA LYS A 126 -19.61 9.28 1.21
C LYS A 126 -19.32 9.37 -0.29
N THR A 127 -18.29 10.11 -0.68
CA THR A 127 -17.82 10.21 -2.07
C THR A 127 -17.37 8.84 -2.57
N PRO A 128 -17.84 8.35 -3.74
CA PRO A 128 -17.52 7.01 -4.21
C PRO A 128 -16.02 6.76 -4.39
N LEU A 129 -15.29 7.72 -4.99
CA LEU A 129 -13.84 7.60 -5.22
C LEU A 129 -13.03 7.48 -3.92
N ALA A 130 -13.46 8.12 -2.82
CA ALA A 130 -12.78 8.01 -1.54
C ALA A 130 -12.77 6.58 -1.01
N GLY A 131 -13.82 5.80 -1.30
CA GLY A 131 -13.84 4.38 -0.98
C GLY A 131 -12.79 3.57 -1.73
N PHE A 132 -12.43 3.94 -2.96
CA PHE A 132 -11.39 3.26 -3.73
C PHE A 132 -10.03 3.48 -3.07
N VAL A 133 -9.72 4.74 -2.74
CA VAL A 133 -8.47 5.08 -2.04
C VAL A 133 -8.41 4.42 -0.67
N ALA A 134 -9.53 4.38 0.07
CA ALA A 134 -9.58 3.67 1.35
C ALA A 134 -9.28 2.17 1.21
N TRP A 135 -9.87 1.50 0.21
CA TRP A 135 -9.57 0.10 -0.06
C TRP A 135 -8.12 -0.13 -0.50
N PHE A 136 -7.57 0.74 -1.34
CA PHE A 136 -6.16 0.71 -1.69
C PHE A 136 -5.27 0.77 -0.43
N ILE A 137 -5.59 1.63 0.53
CA ILE A 137 -4.83 1.76 1.79
C ILE A 137 -5.03 0.58 2.73
N PHE A 138 -6.24 0.04 2.83
CA PHE A 138 -6.48 -1.16 3.64
C PHE A 138 -5.77 -2.41 3.10
N ILE A 139 -5.54 -2.50 1.78
CA ILE A 139 -4.83 -3.63 1.19
C ILE A 139 -3.31 -3.41 1.16
N GLY A 140 -2.84 -2.23 0.76
CA GLY A 140 -1.42 -1.92 0.71
C GLY A 140 -0.84 -1.80 2.12
N PRO A 141 -0.79 -0.60 2.70
CA PRO A 141 -0.38 -0.40 4.09
C PRO A 141 -1.07 -1.31 5.13
N GLY A 142 -2.35 -1.62 4.91
CA GLY A 142 -3.12 -2.42 5.86
C GLY A 142 -2.89 -3.93 5.81
N ILE A 143 -2.32 -4.48 4.73
CA ILE A 143 -2.00 -5.91 4.64
C ILE A 143 -0.57 -6.09 4.15
N ALA A 144 -0.23 -5.55 2.99
CA ALA A 144 1.03 -5.80 2.26
C ALA A 144 2.32 -5.48 3.05
N GLU A 145 2.26 -4.73 4.15
CA GLU A 145 3.42 -4.49 5.03
C GLU A 145 3.96 -5.78 5.69
N PHE A 146 3.24 -6.91 5.63
CA PHE A 146 3.81 -8.21 5.99
C PHE A 146 5.07 -8.55 5.17
N THR A 147 5.26 -7.94 4.00
CA THR A 147 6.44 -8.13 3.15
C THR A 147 7.75 -7.72 3.84
N HIS A 148 7.73 -6.81 4.81
CA HIS A 148 8.90 -6.45 5.61
C HIS A 148 9.49 -7.63 6.39
N PHE A 149 8.67 -8.62 6.73
CA PHE A 149 9.12 -9.86 7.36
C PHE A 149 9.71 -10.85 6.34
N ILE A 150 9.49 -10.64 5.05
CA ILE A 150 9.98 -11.51 3.97
C ILE A 150 11.29 -10.97 3.39
N PHE A 151 11.44 -9.65 3.26
CA PHE A 151 12.60 -9.04 2.62
C PHE A 151 13.98 -9.49 3.16
N PRO A 152 14.20 -9.66 4.48
CA PRO A 152 15.49 -10.16 5.00
C PRO A 152 15.86 -11.57 4.53
N LEU A 153 14.88 -12.33 4.03
CA LEU A 153 15.06 -13.71 3.56
C LEU A 153 15.37 -13.78 2.05
N ILE A 154 15.19 -12.67 1.33
CA ILE A 154 15.46 -12.57 -0.10
C ILE A 154 16.93 -12.17 -0.31
N SER A 155 17.63 -12.88 -1.19
CA SER A 155 19.00 -12.52 -1.57
C SER A 155 18.98 -11.23 -2.38
N PRO A 156 19.75 -10.19 -2.00
CA PRO A 156 19.87 -8.97 -2.78
C PRO A 156 20.46 -9.23 -4.16
N ASP A 157 19.94 -8.53 -5.16
CA ASP A 157 20.50 -8.54 -6.53
C ASP A 157 21.91 -7.92 -6.56
N LEU A 158 22.18 -6.94 -5.69
CA LEU A 158 23.46 -6.23 -5.64
C LEU A 158 24.30 -6.64 -4.42
N LEU A 159 25.46 -7.25 -4.71
CA LEU A 159 26.48 -7.67 -3.72
C LEU A 159 25.87 -8.35 -2.48
N PRO A 160 25.16 -9.49 -2.64
CA PRO A 160 24.40 -10.12 -1.55
C PRO A 160 25.28 -10.52 -0.35
N HIS A 161 26.54 -10.87 -0.59
CA HIS A 161 27.48 -11.35 0.44
C HIS A 161 28.36 -10.26 1.06
N ASP A 162 28.25 -9.00 0.61
CA ASP A 162 28.98 -7.89 1.24
C ASP A 162 28.09 -7.23 2.31
N PRO A 163 28.46 -7.24 3.60
CA PRO A 163 27.65 -6.60 4.64
C PRO A 163 27.74 -5.06 4.62
N ARG A 164 28.72 -4.48 3.91
CA ARG A 164 28.95 -3.03 3.91
C ARG A 164 27.90 -2.31 3.04
N PRO A 165 27.55 -1.05 3.38
CA PRO A 165 26.72 -0.22 2.51
C PRO A 165 27.32 -0.06 1.11
N LEU A 166 26.47 0.03 0.10
CA LEU A 166 26.85 0.18 -1.31
C LEU A 166 26.33 1.51 -1.85
N SER A 167 27.21 2.33 -2.42
CA SER A 167 26.83 3.50 -3.22
C SER A 167 27.06 3.18 -4.69
N ALA A 168 26.02 3.29 -5.52
CA ALA A 168 26.10 2.97 -6.93
C ALA A 168 25.11 3.81 -7.76
N ASP A 169 25.39 3.92 -9.06
CA ASP A 169 24.41 4.40 -10.03
C ASP A 169 23.56 3.22 -10.52
N ILE A 170 22.24 3.33 -10.41
CA ILE A 170 21.29 2.35 -10.92
C ILE A 170 20.39 3.08 -11.90
N GLY A 171 20.44 2.71 -13.18
CA GLY A 171 19.59 3.29 -14.22
C GLY A 171 19.75 4.81 -14.40
N GLY A 172 20.94 5.36 -14.16
CA GLY A 172 21.23 6.80 -14.25
C GLY A 172 20.83 7.59 -13.00
N ILE A 173 20.45 6.91 -11.92
CA ILE A 173 20.11 7.52 -10.63
C ILE A 173 21.16 7.10 -9.60
N PRO A 174 21.92 8.04 -9.02
CA PRO A 174 22.85 7.73 -7.94
C PRO A 174 22.08 7.40 -6.66
N ILE A 175 22.31 6.20 -6.12
CA ILE A 175 21.76 5.75 -4.85
C ILE A 175 22.90 5.60 -3.85
N PRO A 176 23.00 6.47 -2.84
CA PRO A 176 24.02 6.38 -1.82
C PRO A 176 23.65 5.34 -0.75
N ASP A 177 24.69 4.79 -0.12
CA ASP A 177 24.65 4.12 1.18
C ASP A 177 23.60 3.02 1.33
N MET A 178 23.37 2.23 0.27
CA MET A 178 22.39 1.14 0.28
C MET A 178 22.78 0.04 1.28
N PRO A 179 22.05 -0.11 2.40
CA PRO A 179 22.39 -1.10 3.43
C PRO A 179 22.06 -2.51 2.96
N ASN A 180 22.75 -3.51 3.52
CA ASN A 180 22.41 -4.92 3.33
C ASN A 180 21.60 -5.40 4.54
N PHE A 181 20.41 -5.96 4.30
CA PHE A 181 19.57 -6.57 5.34
C PHE A 181 19.39 -8.07 5.15
N TYR A 182 20.16 -8.69 4.25
CA TYR A 182 20.05 -10.11 3.99
C TYR A 182 20.52 -10.94 5.19
N PHE A 183 19.61 -11.70 5.77
CA PHE A 183 19.83 -12.45 7.01
C PHE A 183 21.04 -13.38 6.92
N ARG A 184 21.26 -14.02 5.77
CA ARG A 184 22.40 -14.94 5.59
C ARG A 184 23.76 -14.25 5.58
N THR A 185 23.80 -12.96 5.30
CA THR A 185 25.05 -12.18 5.25
C THR A 185 25.27 -11.42 6.55
N THR A 186 24.21 -10.83 7.11
CA THR A 186 24.32 -9.98 8.31
C THR A 186 24.14 -10.73 9.62
N GLY A 187 23.52 -11.92 9.59
CA GLY A 187 23.10 -12.68 10.77
C GLY A 187 21.98 -12.00 11.57
N ARG A 188 21.39 -10.91 11.07
CA ARG A 188 20.34 -10.13 11.75
C ARG A 188 19.05 -10.19 10.95
N TYR A 189 18.00 -10.70 11.57
CA TYR A 189 16.67 -10.76 10.95
C TYR A 189 15.93 -9.45 11.20
N TYR A 190 16.06 -8.52 10.25
CA TYR A 190 15.43 -7.20 10.29
C TYR A 190 15.41 -6.57 8.90
N PHE A 191 14.34 -5.85 8.57
CA PHE A 191 14.27 -4.93 7.42
C PHE A 191 13.69 -3.59 7.90
N PRO A 192 14.09 -2.44 7.31
CA PRO A 192 13.49 -1.14 7.60
C PRO A 192 11.97 -1.19 7.55
N GLY A 193 11.29 -0.77 8.61
CA GLY A 193 9.82 -0.78 8.73
C GLY A 193 9.25 -2.02 9.44
N MET A 194 10.03 -3.08 9.65
CA MET A 194 9.52 -4.33 10.22
C MET A 194 8.95 -4.18 11.65
N TRP A 195 9.48 -3.27 12.47
CA TRP A 195 9.00 -3.09 13.85
C TRP A 195 7.64 -2.38 13.91
N THR A 196 7.39 -1.47 12.98
CA THR A 196 6.18 -0.64 12.93
C THR A 196 5.16 -1.12 11.90
N ALA A 197 5.49 -2.08 11.03
CA ALA A 197 4.58 -2.63 10.00
C ALA A 197 3.22 -3.04 10.58
N ILE A 198 3.19 -3.53 11.82
CA ILE A 198 1.95 -3.94 12.48
C ILE A 198 0.97 -2.78 12.74
N LEU A 199 1.47 -1.54 12.85
CA LEU A 199 0.67 -0.36 13.18
C LEU A 199 -0.39 -0.01 12.13
N PRO A 200 -0.07 0.10 10.82
CA PRO A 200 -1.10 0.20 9.80
C PRO A 200 -1.84 -1.14 9.57
N MET A 201 -1.17 -2.28 9.76
CA MET A 201 -1.76 -3.59 9.47
C MET A 201 -2.97 -3.92 10.35
N ILE A 202 -2.90 -3.71 11.66
CA ILE A 202 -4.01 -4.04 12.57
C ILE A 202 -5.33 -3.36 12.15
N PRO A 203 -5.41 -2.02 12.04
CA PRO A 203 -6.64 -1.34 11.65
C PRO A 203 -7.02 -1.64 10.18
N GLY A 204 -6.04 -1.83 9.29
CA GLY A 204 -6.28 -2.20 7.90
C GLY A 204 -6.93 -3.58 7.75
N CYS A 205 -6.34 -4.60 8.36
CA CYS A 205 -6.91 -5.96 8.43
C CYS A 205 -8.30 -5.95 9.07
N LEU A 206 -8.51 -5.18 10.14
CA LEU A 206 -9.82 -5.03 10.78
C LEU A 206 -10.85 -4.38 9.84
N ALA A 207 -10.44 -3.41 9.03
CA ALA A 207 -11.29 -2.82 8.00
C ALA A 207 -11.69 -3.85 6.94
N VAL A 208 -10.73 -4.58 6.39
CA VAL A 208 -11.02 -5.65 5.40
C VAL A 208 -11.99 -6.67 5.97
N TYR A 209 -11.74 -7.15 7.20
CA TYR A 209 -12.62 -8.08 7.89
C TYR A 209 -14.04 -7.53 8.08
N ARG A 210 -14.18 -6.29 8.56
CA ARG A 210 -15.50 -5.69 8.83
C ARG A 210 -16.28 -5.35 7.57
N LEU A 211 -15.60 -4.86 6.53
CA LEU A 211 -16.26 -4.32 5.34
C LEU A 211 -16.57 -5.40 4.30
N LEU A 212 -15.74 -6.43 4.20
CA LEU A 212 -15.93 -7.53 3.25
C LEU A 212 -16.46 -8.78 3.96
N ILE A 213 -15.65 -9.37 4.84
CA ILE A 213 -15.89 -10.72 5.37
C ILE A 213 -17.17 -10.78 6.22
N LYS A 214 -17.32 -9.87 7.18
CA LYS A 214 -18.51 -9.82 8.05
C LYS A 214 -19.80 -9.55 7.26
N ASN A 215 -19.71 -8.73 6.21
CA ASN A 215 -20.86 -8.42 5.36
C ASN A 215 -21.26 -9.62 4.49
N LEU A 216 -20.30 -10.37 3.95
CA LEU A 216 -20.58 -11.63 3.25
C LEU A 216 -21.28 -12.65 4.17
N PHE A 217 -20.75 -12.91 5.37
CA PHE A 217 -21.38 -13.84 6.31
C PHE A 217 -22.80 -13.44 6.71
N ARG A 218 -23.06 -12.13 6.84
CA ARG A 218 -24.41 -11.63 7.14
C ARG A 218 -25.38 -11.87 5.98
N ILE A 219 -24.92 -11.80 4.73
CA ILE A 219 -25.72 -12.12 3.54
C ILE A 219 -26.00 -13.62 3.48
N GLU A 220 -24.99 -14.48 3.65
CA GLU A 220 -25.17 -15.94 3.66
C GLU A 220 -26.19 -16.39 4.70
N LYS A 221 -26.12 -15.83 5.92
CA LYS A 221 -27.07 -16.11 7.00
C LYS A 221 -28.49 -15.60 6.71
N ALA A 222 -28.63 -14.48 6.01
CA ALA A 222 -29.93 -13.93 5.62
C ALA A 222 -30.60 -14.71 4.47
N VAL A 223 -29.80 -15.41 3.65
CA VAL A 223 -30.27 -16.21 2.50
C VAL A 223 -30.39 -17.70 2.87
N GLY A 224 -30.06 -18.09 4.11
CA GLY A 224 -30.22 -19.47 4.60
C GLY A 224 -29.22 -20.46 4.00
N LEU A 225 -28.04 -20.00 3.58
CA LEU A 225 -27.02 -20.84 2.95
C LEU A 225 -26.12 -21.59 3.95
N ARG A 226 -26.38 -21.50 5.26
CA ARG A 226 -25.85 -22.39 6.32
C ARG A 226 -26.83 -22.49 7.47
#